data_AF-A0A9X2KQZ7-F1
#
_entry.id   AF-A0A9X2KQZ7-F1
#
_cell.length_a   1.000
_cell.length_b   1.000
_cell.length_c   1.000
_cell.angle_alpha   90.00
_cell.angle_beta   90.00
_cell.angle_gamma   90.00
#
_symmetry.space_group_name_H-M   'P 1'
#
loop_
_entity.id
_entity.type
_entity.pdbx_description
1 polymer ?
#
loop_
_entity_poly.entity_id
_entity_poly.type
_entity_poly.pdbx_seq_one_letter_code
_entity_poly.pdbx_strand_id
1 'polypeptide(L)'
;MKHDPISSGKRKPVNLSLDTGIVAAARDCGINISRISEEALRTATKAAQTTKWKEENREWIDAHRAWVENNPLPLEHLRLF
;
A
#
# COMPACT_ATOMS: atom_id res chain seq x y z
N MET A 1 -7.63 1.39 13.04
CA MET A 1 -6.15 1.36 13.19
C MET A 1 -5.52 1.17 11.82
N LYS A 2 -4.78 2.16 11.31
CA LYS A 2 -4.04 2.02 10.05
C LYS A 2 -2.75 1.24 10.35
N HIS A 3 -2.82 -0.09 10.34
CA HIS A 3 -1.60 -0.89 10.36
C HIS A 3 -0.90 -0.70 9.01
N ASP A 4 0.29 -0.10 9.02
CA ASP A 4 1.17 -0.22 7.86
C ASP A 4 1.64 -1.67 7.84
N PRO A 5 1.34 -2.45 6.79
CA PRO A 5 1.66 -3.88 6.78
C PRO A 5 3.17 -4.13 6.67
N ILE A 6 3.96 -3.08 6.43
CA ILE A 6 5.41 -3.12 6.30
C ILE A 6 6.04 -2.67 7.62
N SER A 7 6.39 -3.64 8.46
CA SER A 7 7.11 -3.38 9.72
C SER A 7 8.47 -2.72 9.46
N SER A 8 8.80 -1.68 10.24
CA SER A 8 10.11 -1.02 10.14
C SER A 8 11.19 -1.89 10.78
N GLY A 9 12.20 -2.26 10.00
CA GLY A 9 13.39 -3.01 10.46
C GLY A 9 14.69 -2.23 10.26
N LYS A 10 15.82 -2.83 10.66
CA LYS A 10 17.16 -2.28 10.36
C LYS A 10 17.38 -2.27 8.85
N ARG A 11 17.90 -1.15 8.31
CA ARG A 11 18.26 -1.06 6.89
C ARG A 11 19.38 -2.04 6.59
N LYS A 12 19.21 -2.84 5.54
CA LYS A 12 20.23 -3.74 5.01
C LYS A 12 20.57 -3.29 3.59
N PRO A 13 21.85 -3.13 3.24
CA PRO A 13 22.23 -2.87 1.86
C PRO A 13 21.83 -4.06 0.98
N VAL A 14 21.24 -3.75 -0.17
CA VAL A 14 20.83 -4.71 -1.19
C VAL A 14 21.52 -4.38 -2.50
N ASN A 15 21.96 -5.40 -3.22
CA ASN A 15 22.51 -5.21 -4.57
C ASN A 15 21.34 -5.18 -5.56
N LEU A 16 21.25 -4.10 -6.34
CA LEU A 16 20.28 -3.97 -7.42
C LEU A 16 20.95 -3.40 -8.66
N SER A 17 20.47 -3.82 -9.83
CA SER A 17 20.92 -3.29 -11.11
C SER A 17 20.04 -2.10 -11.50
N LEU A 18 20.66 -0.94 -11.73
CA LEU A 18 20.01 0.26 -12.23
C LEU A 18 20.74 0.75 -13.47
N ASP A 19 20.01 1.47 -14.32
CA ASP A 19 20.60 2.17 -15.46
C ASP A 19 21.66 3.17 -14.97
N THR A 20 22.85 3.12 -15.60
CA THR A 20 23.99 3.94 -15.20
C THR A 20 23.75 5.43 -15.47
N GLY A 21 22.99 5.76 -16.51
CA GLY A 21 22.59 7.14 -16.82
C GLY A 21 21.66 7.72 -15.76
N ILE A 22 20.68 6.94 -15.30
CA ILE A 22 19.78 7.34 -14.21
C ILE A 22 20.58 7.60 -12.92
N VAL A 23 21.51 6.70 -12.57
CA VAL A 23 22.36 6.85 -11.37
C VAL A 23 23.23 8.10 -11.48
N ALA A 24 23.82 8.35 -12.65
CA ALA A 24 24.65 9.53 -12.89
C ALA A 24 23.84 10.83 -12.76
N ALA A 25 22.68 10.92 -13.42
CA ALA A 25 21.80 12.08 -13.34
C ALA A 25 21.30 12.35 -11.91
N ALA A 26 20.93 11.29 -11.18
CA ALA A 26 20.50 11.42 -9.80
C ALA A 26 21.63 11.93 -8.88
N ARG A 27 22.86 11.46 -9.09
CA ARG A 27 24.03 11.95 -8.33
C ARG A 27 24.35 13.40 -8.64
N ASP A 28 24.28 13.81 -9.89
CA ASP A 28 24.51 15.19 -10.33
C ASP A 28 23.51 16.16 -9.67
N CYS A 29 22.25 15.73 -9.57
CA CYS A 29 21.20 16.47 -8.88
C CYS A 29 21.23 16.35 -7.34
N GLY A 30 22.21 15.64 -6.75
CA GLY A 30 22.30 15.45 -5.30
C GLY A 30 21.17 14.59 -4.69
N ILE A 31 20.50 13.78 -5.50
CA ILE A 31 19.37 12.95 -5.06
C ILE A 31 19.88 11.76 -4.24
N ASN A 32 19.27 11.56 -3.08
CA ASN A 32 19.53 10.37 -2.27
C ASN A 32 18.77 9.16 -2.84
N ILE A 33 19.43 8.42 -3.73
CA ILE A 33 18.88 7.25 -4.42
C ILE A 33 18.31 6.25 -3.42
N SER A 34 19.04 5.93 -2.34
CA SER A 34 18.60 4.95 -1.33
C SER A 34 17.27 5.35 -0.70
N ARG A 35 17.08 6.63 -0.35
CA ARG A 35 15.86 7.12 0.30
C ARG A 35 14.67 7.08 -0.66
N ILE A 36 14.86 7.52 -1.90
CA ILE A 36 13.82 7.49 -2.93
C ILE A 36 13.43 6.05 -3.28
N SER A 37 14.42 5.16 -3.44
CA SER A 37 14.16 3.74 -3.70
C SER A 37 13.38 3.09 -2.56
N GLU A 38 13.69 3.40 -1.30
CA GLU A 38 12.96 2.86 -0.14
C GLU A 38 11.48 3.30 -0.15
N GLU A 39 11.22 4.58 -0.39
CA GLU A 39 9.86 5.13 -0.45
C GLU A 39 9.05 4.58 -1.62
N ALA A 40 9.68 4.49 -2.80
CA ALA A 40 9.07 3.92 -4.00
C ALA A 40 8.71 2.45 -3.79
N LEU A 41 9.63 1.65 -3.21
CA LEU A 41 9.38 0.24 -2.90
C LEU A 41 8.28 0.06 -1.86
N ARG A 42 8.24 0.90 -0.81
CA ARG A 42 7.17 0.88 0.19
C ARG A 42 5.81 1.13 -0.46
N THR A 43 5.71 2.14 -1.32
CA THR A 43 4.47 2.50 -2.00
C THR A 43 4.00 1.40 -2.95
N ALA A 44 4.91 0.90 -3.80
CA ALA A 44 4.61 -0.19 -4.74
C ALA A 44 4.18 -1.47 -4.01
N THR A 45 4.87 -1.83 -2.94
CA THR A 45 4.57 -3.02 -2.14
C THR A 45 3.21 -2.90 -1.46
N LYS A 46 2.89 -1.74 -0.89
CA LYS A 46 1.59 -1.49 -0.26
C LYS A 46 0.44 -1.58 -1.26
N ALA A 47 0.63 -1.05 -2.47
CA ALA A 47 -0.34 -1.18 -3.55
C ALA A 47 -0.55 -2.65 -3.94
N ALA A 48 0.54 -3.40 -4.16
CA ALA A 48 0.48 -4.82 -4.50
C ALA A 48 -0.21 -5.66 -3.41
N GLN A 49 0.12 -5.44 -2.13
CA GLN A 49 -0.55 -6.13 -1.02
C GLN A 49 -2.03 -5.78 -0.94
N THR A 50 -2.41 -4.53 -1.19
CA THR A 50 -3.81 -4.11 -1.21
C THR A 50 -4.57 -4.82 -2.32
N THR A 51 -3.99 -4.93 -3.51
CA THR A 51 -4.60 -5.66 -4.63
C THR A 51 -4.77 -7.13 -4.29
N LYS A 52 -3.71 -7.77 -3.79
CA LYS A 52 -3.76 -9.18 -3.37
C LYS A 52 -4.81 -9.42 -2.28
N TRP A 53 -4.88 -8.56 -1.28
CA TRP A 53 -5.89 -8.66 -0.22
C TRP A 53 -7.31 -8.56 -0.77
N LYS A 54 -7.56 -7.64 -1.71
CA LYS A 54 -8.88 -7.51 -2.36
C LYS A 54 -9.27 -8.77 -3.13
N GLU A 55 -8.32 -9.38 -3.83
CA GLU A 55 -8.55 -10.63 -4.57
C GLU A 55 -8.87 -11.78 -3.60
N GLU A 56 -8.07 -11.95 -2.55
CA GLU A 56 -8.25 -13.00 -1.54
C GLU A 56 -9.55 -12.84 -0.74
N ASN A 57 -10.00 -11.61 -0.51
CA ASN A 57 -11.17 -11.32 0.31
C ASN A 57 -12.42 -10.99 -0.51
N ARG A 58 -12.40 -11.18 -1.83
CA ARG A 58 -13.52 -10.82 -2.71
C ARG A 58 -14.82 -11.47 -2.26
N GLU A 59 -14.81 -12.79 -2.06
CA GLU A 59 -15.99 -13.54 -1.63
C GLU A 59 -16.51 -13.10 -0.26
N TRP A 60 -15.60 -12.81 0.67
CA TRP A 60 -15.97 -12.28 1.98
C TRP A 60 -16.58 -10.87 1.87
N ILE A 61 -16.02 -10.01 1.02
CA ILE A 61 -16.54 -8.66 0.76
C ILE A 61 -17.93 -8.74 0.14
N ASP A 62 -18.15 -9.62 -0.84
CA ASP A 62 -19.46 -9.81 -1.47
C ASP A 62 -20.49 -10.37 -0.47
N ALA A 63 -20.13 -11.38 0.33
CA ALA A 63 -20.99 -11.90 1.38
C ALA A 63 -21.32 -10.83 2.44
N HIS A 64 -20.34 -10.01 2.83
CA HIS A 64 -20.55 -8.92 3.76
C HIS A 64 -21.45 -7.82 3.17
N ARG A 65 -21.26 -7.45 1.90
CA ARG A 65 -22.14 -6.50 1.19
C ARG A 65 -23.58 -7.00 1.17
N ALA A 66 -23.79 -8.26 0.80
CA ALA A 66 -25.11 -8.88 0.81
C ALA A 66 -25.74 -8.90 2.21
N TRP A 67 -24.94 -9.17 3.26
CA TRP A 67 -25.43 -9.11 4.62
C TRP A 67 -25.86 -7.69 5.03
N VAL A 68 -25.05 -6.67 4.72
CA VAL A 68 -25.38 -5.26 5.01
C VAL A 68 -26.64 -4.81 4.27
N GLU A 69 -26.82 -5.20 3.02
CA GLU A 69 -28.03 -4.88 2.24
C GLU A 69 -29.29 -5.50 2.85
N ASN A 70 -29.18 -6.75 3.34
CA ASN A 70 -30.29 -7.44 3.99
C ASN A 70 -30.52 -7.03 5.46
N ASN A 71 -29.56 -6.32 6.08
CA ASN A 71 -29.62 -5.89 7.48
C ASN A 71 -29.39 -4.37 7.56
N PRO A 72 -30.34 -3.56 7.07
CA PRO A 72 -30.23 -2.11 7.12
C PRO A 72 -30.11 -1.62 8.56
N LEU A 73 -29.40 -0.51 8.76
CA LEU A 73 -29.13 -0.01 10.10
C LEU A 73 -30.44 0.45 10.76
N PRO A 74 -30.80 -0.05 11.96
CA PRO A 74 -32.07 0.29 12.61
C PRO A 74 -32.28 1.79 12.84
N LEU A 75 -31.17 2.52 12.99
CA LEU A 75 -31.15 3.96 13.26
C LEU A 75 -30.72 4.79 12.05
N GLU A 76 -30.77 4.23 10.83
CA GLU A 76 -30.40 4.94 9.61
C GLU A 76 -31.18 6.26 9.44
N HIS A 77 -32.43 6.29 9.94
CA HIS A 77 -33.29 7.46 9.97
C HIS A 77 -32.83 8.59 10.91
N LEU A 78 -31.83 8.37 11.78
CA LEU A 78 -31.25 9.37 12.67
C LEU A 78 -29.83 9.81 12.25
N ARG A 79 -29.35 9.39 11.07
CA ARG A 79 -28.00 9.73 10.61
C ARG A 79 -27.93 11.22 10.24
N LEU A 80 -27.39 12.03 11.15
CA LEU A 80 -27.00 13.42 10.89
C LEU A 80 -25.70 13.40 10.09
N PHE A 81 -25.83 13.57 8.76
CA PHE A 81 -24.79 13.81 7.74
C PHE A 81 -23.39 13.23 8.00
#